data_AF-A0A9D8IM79-F1
#
_entry.id   AF-A0A9D8IM79-F1
#
_cell.length_a   1.000
_cell.length_b   1.000
_cell.length_c   1.000
_cell.angle_alpha   90.00
_cell.angle_beta   90.00
_cell.angle_gamma   90.00
#
_symmetry.space_group_name_H-M   'P 1'
#
loop_
_entity.id
_entity.type
_entity.pdbx_description
1 polymer ?
#
loop_
_entity_poly.entity_id
_entity_poly.type
_entity_poly.pdbx_seq_one_letter_code
_entity_poly.pdbx_strand_id
1 'polypeptide(L)'
;MRHATLNACVAVLAVFGLAGSTRAAPPTPDVLALKMLDSEALYTLTGGLKPISEGFWQTRFPADQDTSPEVDAVRAALKELPLGSDLEAGVYVFATPFDGKRPAAAFVAHKPSLRALVERRIDVFQPLGILSAMSPQRVLELIDRAQRSARWRGFGLVFGYPEYAVEFFVAAGEKQAATGKFVERDFVNLPTFVSDRGRFVYAVPKGHIERAEDRYLKSMTAEIFIRYRAWRTVYLDNEKLGAVALLRSWLTPPTVWLRPPEPTVVLLPARPTPRIVRPSRLSSGDAPGPRIRCRLLCR
;
A
#
# COMPACT_ATOMS: atom_id res chain seq x y z
N MET A 1 3.69 -15.85 -35.58
CA MET A 1 2.67 -15.03 -34.89
C MET A 1 2.42 -15.66 -33.51
N ARG A 2 3.10 -15.16 -32.47
CA ARG A 2 2.96 -15.63 -31.09
C ARG A 2 2.30 -14.49 -30.30
N HIS A 3 1.15 -14.77 -29.70
CA HIS A 3 0.36 -13.80 -28.94
C HIS A 3 1.15 -13.31 -27.72
N ALA A 4 1.72 -12.11 -27.83
CA ALA A 4 2.23 -11.34 -26.70
C ALA A 4 1.05 -10.62 -26.03
N THR A 5 0.25 -11.37 -25.27
CA THR A 5 -0.79 -10.80 -24.40
C THR A 5 -0.08 -10.21 -23.17
N LEU A 6 0.44 -9.00 -23.32
CA LEU A 6 1.06 -8.23 -22.24
C LEU A 6 -0.03 -7.88 -21.20
N ASN A 7 -0.04 -8.68 -20.14
CA ASN A 7 -0.85 -8.54 -18.94
C ASN A 7 -0.41 -7.30 -18.13
N ALA A 8 -0.71 -6.10 -18.64
CA ALA A 8 -0.35 -4.84 -17.97
C ALA A 8 -1.14 -4.58 -16.67
N CYS A 9 -2.26 -5.28 -16.44
CA CYS A 9 -2.98 -5.24 -15.14
C CYS A 9 -2.25 -6.02 -14.04
N VAL A 10 -1.25 -6.82 -14.41
CA VAL A 10 -0.52 -7.70 -13.49
C VAL A 10 0.67 -6.98 -12.83
N ALA A 11 0.91 -5.70 -13.10
CA ALA A 11 1.93 -4.93 -12.37
C ALA A 11 1.56 -4.70 -10.87
N VAL A 12 0.31 -4.94 -10.46
CA VAL A 12 -0.10 -5.03 -9.04
C VAL A 12 -0.19 -6.50 -8.57
N LEU A 13 -0.06 -7.48 -9.48
CA LEU A 13 -0.13 -8.93 -9.20
C LEU A 13 1.21 -9.67 -9.43
N ALA A 14 2.32 -9.00 -9.79
CA ALA A 14 3.62 -9.61 -10.12
C ALA A 14 4.76 -9.24 -9.14
N VAL A 15 4.49 -9.17 -7.82
CA VAL A 15 5.56 -9.03 -6.80
C VAL A 15 5.53 -10.15 -5.73
N PHE A 16 4.70 -11.18 -5.86
CA PHE A 16 4.74 -12.32 -4.94
C PHE A 16 4.86 -13.64 -5.68
N GLY A 17 6.11 -14.08 -5.86
CA GLY A 17 6.40 -15.49 -6.01
C GLY A 17 6.46 -16.14 -4.64
N LEU A 18 5.68 -17.19 -4.42
CA LEU A 18 5.89 -18.26 -3.43
C LEU A 18 5.12 -19.48 -3.98
N ALA A 19 5.83 -20.49 -4.49
CA ALA A 19 6.23 -21.69 -3.76
C ALA A 19 5.03 -22.51 -3.25
N GLY A 20 4.99 -23.79 -3.63
CA GLY A 20 3.86 -24.71 -3.44
C GLY A 20 3.33 -24.74 -2.01
N SER A 21 2.01 -24.59 -1.89
CA SER A 21 1.29 -24.59 -0.61
C SER A 21 1.10 -26.03 -0.11
N THR A 22 1.86 -26.41 0.92
CA THR A 22 1.35 -27.29 1.97
C THR A 22 0.15 -26.60 2.62
N ARG A 23 -0.97 -27.32 2.85
CA ARG A 23 -2.21 -26.76 3.44
C ARG A 23 -1.91 -26.09 4.80
N ALA A 24 -1.59 -24.81 4.77
CA ALA A 24 -1.52 -23.98 5.96
C ALA A 24 -2.93 -23.88 6.57
N ALA A 25 -3.02 -23.80 7.90
CA ALA A 25 -4.28 -23.47 8.55
C ALA A 25 -4.81 -22.13 8.01
N PRO A 26 -6.14 -21.97 7.88
CA PRO A 26 -6.71 -20.71 7.41
C PRO A 26 -6.29 -19.56 8.34
N PRO A 27 -6.07 -18.35 7.80
CA PRO A 27 -5.63 -17.23 8.61
C PRO A 27 -6.70 -16.83 9.63
N THR A 28 -6.27 -16.58 10.86
CA THR A 28 -7.15 -16.08 11.94
C THR A 28 -7.50 -14.61 11.71
N PRO A 29 -8.53 -14.06 12.38
CA PRO A 29 -8.84 -12.63 12.34
C PRO A 29 -7.63 -11.76 12.70
N ASP A 30 -6.83 -12.17 13.70
CA ASP A 30 -5.62 -11.45 14.13
C ASP A 30 -4.55 -11.40 13.03
N VAL A 31 -4.33 -12.52 12.32
CA VAL A 31 -3.41 -12.56 11.18
C VAL A 31 -3.89 -11.64 10.04
N LEU A 32 -5.19 -11.64 9.74
CA LEU A 32 -5.74 -10.77 8.69
C LEU A 32 -5.68 -9.30 9.09
N ALA A 33 -6.05 -8.95 10.32
CA ALA A 33 -5.94 -7.59 10.84
C ALA A 33 -4.52 -7.06 10.76
N LEU A 34 -3.52 -7.87 11.15
CA LEU A 34 -2.11 -7.50 11.05
C LEU A 34 -1.70 -7.26 9.60
N LYS A 35 -2.02 -8.18 8.68
CA LYS A 35 -1.68 -8.02 7.26
C LYS A 35 -2.37 -6.80 6.64
N MET A 36 -3.59 -6.47 7.04
CA MET A 36 -4.27 -5.25 6.60
C MET A 36 -3.52 -4.01 7.09
N LEU A 37 -3.23 -3.94 8.38
CA LEU A 37 -2.55 -2.79 9.00
C LEU A 37 -1.10 -2.62 8.55
N ASP A 38 -0.36 -3.72 8.30
CA ASP A 38 1.03 -3.67 7.85
C ASP A 38 1.17 -3.35 6.34
N SER A 39 0.06 -3.39 5.59
CA SER A 39 0.02 -3.15 4.14
C SER A 39 -0.63 -1.80 3.78
N GLU A 40 -0.95 -1.59 2.51
CA GLU A 40 -1.64 -0.38 2.05
C GLU A 40 -3.11 -0.30 2.49
N ALA A 41 -3.67 -1.37 3.05
CA ALA A 41 -5.00 -1.35 3.66
C ALA A 41 -5.08 -0.40 4.87
N LEU A 42 -3.96 -0.09 5.52
CA LEU A 42 -3.86 0.98 6.52
C LEU A 42 -4.46 2.31 6.03
N TYR A 43 -4.23 2.68 4.76
CA TYR A 43 -4.70 3.94 4.18
C TYR A 43 -6.17 3.92 3.77
N THR A 44 -6.79 2.74 3.69
CA THR A 44 -8.25 2.61 3.57
C THR A 44 -8.90 2.67 4.95
N LEU A 45 -8.32 1.96 5.92
CA LEU A 45 -8.80 1.92 7.30
C LEU A 45 -8.74 3.29 8.01
N THR A 46 -7.81 4.16 7.59
CA THR A 46 -7.59 5.47 8.23
C THR A 46 -8.22 6.59 7.43
N GLY A 47 -9.48 6.90 7.74
CA GLY A 47 -10.20 8.02 7.12
C GLY A 47 -10.46 7.88 5.62
N GLY A 48 -10.26 6.68 5.07
CA GLY A 48 -10.53 6.38 3.66
C GLY A 48 -9.73 7.19 2.67
N LEU A 49 -8.44 7.43 2.93
CA LEU A 49 -7.52 8.04 1.96
C LEU A 49 -7.51 7.23 0.65
N LYS A 50 -7.57 5.90 0.78
CA LYS A 50 -7.93 4.98 -0.30
C LYS A 50 -9.39 4.54 -0.14
N PRO A 51 -10.19 4.50 -1.22
CA PRO A 51 -11.54 3.94 -1.17
C PRO A 51 -11.54 2.43 -0.91
N ILE A 52 -10.64 1.69 -1.57
CA ILE A 52 -10.48 0.24 -1.45
C ILE A 52 -8.98 -0.10 -1.40
N SER A 53 -8.61 -1.11 -0.60
CA SER A 53 -7.31 -1.78 -0.68
C SER A 53 -7.49 -3.29 -0.80
N GLU A 54 -6.56 -3.93 -1.49
CA GLU A 54 -6.44 -5.39 -1.60
C GLU A 54 -5.02 -5.87 -1.24
N GLY A 55 -4.69 -7.12 -1.55
CA GLY A 55 -3.31 -7.62 -1.53
C GLY A 55 -2.75 -8.03 -0.17
N PHE A 56 -3.54 -7.94 0.91
CA PHE A 56 -3.18 -8.47 2.22
C PHE A 56 -3.48 -9.97 2.39
N TRP A 57 -4.31 -10.55 1.52
CA TRP A 57 -4.47 -12.00 1.34
C TRP A 57 -4.92 -12.31 -0.09
N GLN A 58 -4.39 -13.38 -0.67
CA GLN A 58 -4.73 -13.85 -2.02
C GLN A 58 -4.62 -15.38 -2.09
N THR A 59 -5.46 -16.01 -2.90
CA THR A 59 -5.38 -17.45 -3.22
C THR A 59 -5.81 -17.70 -4.67
N ARG A 60 -5.68 -18.96 -5.11
CA ARG A 60 -6.20 -19.45 -6.40
C ARG A 60 -6.81 -20.84 -6.21
N PHE A 61 -7.97 -21.08 -6.79
CA PHE A 61 -8.69 -22.36 -6.70
C PHE A 61 -9.21 -22.80 -8.09
N PRO A 62 -9.62 -24.07 -8.28
CA PRO A 62 -10.08 -24.56 -9.58
C PRO A 62 -11.17 -23.69 -10.21
N ALA A 63 -11.07 -23.46 -11.53
CA ALA A 63 -11.95 -22.49 -12.22
C ALA A 63 -13.39 -22.97 -12.44
N ASP A 64 -13.67 -24.24 -12.22
CA ASP A 64 -15.00 -24.85 -12.22
C ASP A 64 -15.74 -24.67 -10.89
N GLN A 65 -15.06 -24.15 -9.86
CA GLN A 65 -15.64 -23.84 -8.56
C GLN A 65 -15.91 -22.35 -8.42
N ASP A 66 -16.88 -21.98 -7.59
CA ASP A 66 -17.17 -20.57 -7.26
C ASP A 66 -16.49 -20.11 -5.96
N THR A 67 -16.06 -21.06 -5.13
CA THR A 67 -15.36 -20.81 -3.85
C THR A 67 -14.43 -21.96 -3.51
N SER A 68 -13.72 -21.84 -2.39
CA SER A 68 -12.96 -22.92 -1.77
C SER A 68 -13.11 -22.86 -0.24
N PRO A 69 -12.83 -23.95 0.49
CA PRO A 69 -12.83 -23.92 1.96
C PRO A 69 -11.91 -22.84 2.55
N GLU A 70 -10.79 -22.53 1.87
CA GLU A 70 -9.88 -21.46 2.29
C GLU A 70 -10.54 -20.08 2.13
N VAL A 71 -11.20 -19.82 1.00
CA VAL A 71 -11.94 -18.58 0.75
C VAL A 71 -13.04 -18.39 1.79
N ASP A 72 -13.80 -19.45 2.10
CA ASP A 72 -14.89 -19.38 3.07
C ASP A 72 -14.37 -19.13 4.50
N ALA A 73 -13.24 -19.73 4.87
CA ALA A 73 -12.59 -19.47 6.15
C ALA A 73 -12.09 -18.01 6.26
N VAL A 74 -11.51 -17.44 5.18
CA VAL A 74 -11.11 -16.02 5.17
C VAL A 74 -12.32 -15.10 5.25
N ARG A 75 -13.42 -15.41 4.54
CA ARG A 75 -14.68 -14.64 4.67
C ARG A 75 -15.20 -14.67 6.10
N ALA A 76 -15.16 -15.83 6.77
CA ALA A 76 -15.56 -15.94 8.18
C ALA A 76 -14.67 -15.09 9.08
N ALA A 77 -13.33 -15.20 8.93
CA ALA A 77 -12.39 -14.43 9.73
C ALA A 77 -12.50 -12.91 9.53
N LEU A 78 -12.81 -12.44 8.31
CA LEU A 78 -13.03 -11.02 8.03
C LEU A 78 -14.31 -10.47 8.69
N LYS A 79 -15.36 -11.29 8.84
CA LYS A 79 -16.61 -10.89 9.50
C LYS A 79 -16.44 -10.61 10.99
N GLU A 80 -15.45 -11.25 11.63
CA GLU A 80 -15.14 -11.07 13.05
C GLU A 80 -14.33 -9.78 13.34
N LEU A 81 -13.88 -9.07 12.30
CA LEU A 81 -13.10 -7.85 12.48
C LEU A 81 -13.99 -6.68 12.95
N PRO A 82 -13.51 -5.84 13.89
CA PRO A 82 -14.28 -4.73 14.47
C PRO A 82 -14.31 -3.49 13.56
N LEU A 83 -14.79 -3.64 12.32
CA LEU A 83 -14.69 -2.62 11.26
C LEU A 83 -15.71 -1.47 11.37
N GLY A 84 -16.76 -1.61 12.19
CA GLY A 84 -17.81 -0.60 12.32
C GLY A 84 -18.67 -0.48 11.05
N SER A 85 -19.49 0.57 10.97
CA SER A 85 -20.47 0.75 9.89
C SER A 85 -19.90 1.34 8.60
N ASP A 86 -18.75 2.01 8.65
CA ASP A 86 -18.21 2.75 7.50
C ASP A 86 -17.25 1.91 6.66
N LEU A 87 -16.75 0.82 7.22
CA LEU A 87 -15.85 -0.11 6.55
C LEU A 87 -16.59 -1.39 6.17
N GLU A 88 -16.12 -2.04 5.11
CA GLU A 88 -16.54 -3.37 4.70
C GLU A 88 -15.32 -4.16 4.27
N ALA A 89 -15.21 -5.42 4.69
CA ALA A 89 -14.19 -6.33 4.21
C ALA A 89 -14.83 -7.62 3.70
N GLY A 90 -14.19 -8.21 2.70
CA GLY A 90 -14.68 -9.43 2.08
C GLY A 90 -13.62 -10.10 1.22
N VAL A 91 -14.05 -11.14 0.51
CA VAL A 91 -13.21 -11.82 -0.49
C VAL A 91 -13.85 -11.64 -1.85
N TYR A 92 -13.11 -10.96 -2.71
CA TYR A 92 -13.43 -10.73 -4.10
C TYR A 92 -12.82 -11.84 -4.97
N VAL A 93 -13.65 -12.51 -5.77
CA VAL A 93 -13.25 -13.56 -6.71
C VAL A 93 -13.24 -12.97 -8.11
N PHE A 94 -12.09 -13.06 -8.79
CA PHE A 94 -11.92 -12.49 -10.13
C PHE A 94 -12.72 -13.28 -11.15
N ALA A 95 -13.39 -12.58 -12.07
CA ALA A 95 -14.26 -13.19 -13.08
C ALA A 95 -13.46 -13.97 -14.13
N THR A 96 -12.23 -13.52 -14.45
CA THR A 96 -11.40 -14.15 -15.46
C THR A 96 -10.48 -15.20 -14.83
N PRO A 97 -10.64 -16.50 -15.13
CA PRO A 97 -9.68 -17.51 -14.71
C PRO A 97 -8.35 -17.34 -15.44
N PHE A 98 -7.27 -17.76 -14.79
CA PHE A 98 -5.94 -17.81 -15.36
C PHE A 98 -5.34 -19.20 -15.09
N ASP A 99 -4.86 -19.85 -16.14
CA ASP A 99 -4.23 -21.18 -16.04
C ASP A 99 -5.11 -22.22 -15.31
N GLY A 100 -6.40 -22.29 -15.71
CA GLY A 100 -7.37 -23.22 -15.12
C GLY A 100 -7.78 -22.91 -13.67
N LYS A 101 -7.34 -21.77 -13.10
CA LYS A 101 -7.65 -21.38 -11.72
C LYS A 101 -8.32 -20.01 -11.66
N ARG A 102 -9.23 -19.83 -10.72
CA ARG A 102 -9.81 -18.53 -10.35
C ARG A 102 -8.98 -17.88 -9.25
N PRO A 103 -8.46 -16.67 -9.48
CA PRO A 103 -7.88 -15.86 -8.42
C PRO A 103 -8.94 -15.34 -7.45
N ALA A 104 -8.58 -15.21 -6.19
CA ALA A 104 -9.35 -14.47 -5.20
C ALA A 104 -8.42 -13.63 -4.33
N ALA A 105 -8.92 -12.47 -3.90
CA ALA A 105 -8.21 -11.56 -3.01
C ALA A 105 -9.16 -11.05 -1.92
N ALA A 106 -8.61 -10.86 -0.72
CA ALA A 106 -9.32 -10.14 0.31
C ALA A 106 -9.24 -8.64 0.02
N PHE A 107 -10.33 -7.93 0.27
CA PHE A 107 -10.39 -6.48 0.16
C PHE A 107 -10.93 -5.87 1.46
N VAL A 108 -10.59 -4.60 1.67
CA VAL A 108 -11.27 -3.72 2.61
C VAL A 108 -11.63 -2.43 1.89
N ALA A 109 -12.80 -1.88 2.20
CA ALA A 109 -13.33 -0.68 1.58
C ALA A 109 -13.82 0.31 2.64
N HIS A 110 -13.52 1.59 2.42
CA HIS A 110 -14.12 2.71 3.14
C HIS A 110 -15.33 3.21 2.35
N LYS A 111 -16.53 2.82 2.79
CA LYS A 111 -17.79 3.04 2.06
C LYS A 111 -18.07 4.53 1.81
N PRO A 112 -17.85 5.47 2.76
CA PRO A 112 -18.02 6.89 2.48
C PRO A 112 -17.09 7.41 1.37
N SER A 113 -15.82 7.01 1.39
CA SER A 113 -14.85 7.43 0.35
C SER A 113 -15.17 6.82 -1.01
N LEU A 114 -15.61 5.56 -1.04
CA LEU A 114 -16.05 4.92 -2.28
C LEU A 114 -17.28 5.61 -2.86
N ARG A 115 -18.28 5.91 -2.04
CA ARG A 115 -19.48 6.66 -2.44
C ARG A 115 -19.10 8.01 -3.04
N ALA A 116 -18.29 8.79 -2.32
CA ALA A 116 -17.85 10.11 -2.76
C ALA A 116 -17.03 10.04 -4.06
N LEU A 117 -16.21 9.00 -4.25
CA LEU A 117 -15.51 8.74 -5.51
C LEU A 117 -16.50 8.48 -6.64
N VAL A 118 -17.47 7.58 -6.44
CA VAL A 118 -18.45 7.24 -7.48
C VAL A 118 -19.30 8.45 -7.87
N GLU A 119 -19.68 9.28 -6.90
CA GLU A 119 -20.42 10.54 -7.15
C GLU A 119 -19.57 11.55 -7.92
N ARG A 120 -18.32 11.76 -7.50
CA ARG A 120 -17.40 12.70 -8.16
C ARG A 120 -17.09 12.28 -9.59
N ARG A 121 -16.95 10.99 -9.86
CA ARG A 121 -16.55 10.42 -11.15
C ARG A 121 -17.65 9.59 -11.79
N ILE A 122 -18.89 10.07 -11.69
CA ILE A 122 -20.05 9.39 -12.27
C ILE A 122 -19.91 9.20 -13.79
N ASP A 123 -19.14 10.08 -14.46
CA ASP A 123 -18.75 9.96 -15.87
C ASP A 123 -18.01 8.64 -16.18
N VAL A 124 -17.21 8.13 -15.24
CA VAL A 124 -16.46 6.87 -15.38
C VAL A 124 -17.32 5.69 -14.97
N PHE A 125 -18.10 5.84 -13.89
CA PHE A 125 -18.77 4.71 -13.23
C PHE A 125 -20.16 4.41 -13.81
N GLN A 126 -20.92 5.42 -14.25
CA GLN A 126 -22.26 5.23 -14.82
C GLN A 126 -22.26 4.36 -16.08
N PRO A 127 -21.32 4.49 -17.05
CA PRO A 127 -21.27 3.59 -18.20
C PRO A 127 -21.01 2.12 -17.84
N LEU A 128 -20.46 1.86 -16.65
CA LEU A 128 -20.25 0.51 -16.11
C LEU A 128 -21.46 0.02 -15.29
N GLY A 129 -22.52 0.83 -15.20
CA GLY A 129 -23.69 0.56 -14.35
C GLY A 129 -23.40 0.69 -12.85
N ILE A 130 -22.33 1.38 -12.46
CA ILE A 130 -21.94 1.55 -11.05
C ILE A 130 -22.59 2.82 -10.49
N LEU A 131 -23.26 2.68 -9.35
CA LEU A 131 -23.94 3.76 -8.62
C LEU A 131 -23.41 3.88 -7.19
N SER A 132 -23.52 5.06 -6.59
CA SER A 132 -22.87 5.39 -5.30
C SER A 132 -23.45 4.63 -4.09
N ALA A 133 -24.65 4.07 -4.24
CA ALA A 133 -25.29 3.22 -3.24
C ALA A 133 -24.89 1.73 -3.31
N MET A 134 -24.11 1.31 -4.31
CA MET A 134 -23.71 -0.09 -4.47
C MET A 134 -22.72 -0.54 -3.39
N SER A 135 -22.75 -1.83 -3.06
CA SER A 135 -21.76 -2.41 -2.17
C SER A 135 -20.36 -2.41 -2.82
N PRO A 136 -19.28 -2.25 -2.03
CA PRO A 136 -17.91 -2.36 -2.52
C PRO A 136 -17.64 -3.64 -3.34
N GLN A 137 -18.14 -4.78 -2.88
CA GLN A 137 -18.05 -6.05 -3.61
C GLN A 137 -18.64 -5.93 -5.03
N ARG A 138 -19.83 -5.32 -5.16
CA ARG A 138 -20.49 -5.18 -6.46
C ARG A 138 -19.74 -4.21 -7.37
N VAL A 139 -19.15 -3.16 -6.82
CA VAL A 139 -18.30 -2.21 -7.57
C VAL A 139 -17.09 -2.94 -8.17
N LEU A 140 -16.35 -3.71 -7.37
CA LEU A 140 -15.19 -4.49 -7.84
C LEU A 140 -15.58 -5.48 -8.95
N GLU A 141 -16.70 -6.18 -8.77
CA GLU A 141 -17.23 -7.13 -9.74
C GLU A 141 -17.59 -6.52 -11.10
N LEU A 142 -18.16 -5.30 -11.10
CA LEU A 142 -18.52 -4.59 -12.33
C LEU A 142 -17.29 -4.04 -13.04
N ILE A 143 -16.32 -3.50 -12.29
CA ILE A 143 -15.05 -3.03 -12.84
C ILE A 143 -14.29 -4.18 -13.51
N ASP A 144 -14.19 -5.34 -12.86
CA ASP A 144 -13.42 -6.47 -13.41
C ASP A 144 -13.98 -7.03 -14.71
N ARG A 145 -15.31 -6.99 -14.86
CA ARG A 145 -16.00 -7.43 -16.08
C ARG A 145 -15.97 -6.38 -17.19
N ALA A 146 -15.53 -5.16 -16.89
CA ALA A 146 -15.45 -4.09 -17.88
C ALA A 146 -14.38 -4.37 -18.95
N GLN A 147 -14.53 -3.71 -20.10
CA GLN A 147 -13.49 -3.72 -21.12
C GLN A 147 -12.17 -3.16 -20.56
N ARG A 148 -11.06 -3.66 -21.09
CA ARG A 148 -9.70 -3.47 -20.56
C ARG A 148 -9.41 -2.05 -20.05
N SER A 149 -9.62 -1.02 -20.87
CA SER A 149 -9.29 0.37 -20.51
C SER A 149 -10.21 0.91 -19.41
N ALA A 150 -11.51 0.62 -19.48
CA ALA A 150 -12.45 1.02 -18.45
C ALA A 150 -12.19 0.28 -17.12
N ARG A 151 -11.81 -1.00 -17.19
CA ARG A 151 -11.37 -1.81 -16.04
C ARG A 151 -10.14 -1.22 -15.38
N TRP A 152 -9.10 -0.87 -16.16
CA TRP A 152 -7.89 -0.25 -15.64
C TRP A 152 -8.17 1.09 -14.97
N ARG A 153 -9.00 1.92 -15.59
CA ARG A 153 -9.42 3.20 -15.03
C ARG A 153 -10.20 3.01 -13.73
N GLY A 154 -11.19 2.12 -13.73
CA GLY A 154 -12.01 1.80 -12.57
C GLY A 154 -11.17 1.33 -11.39
N PHE A 155 -10.30 0.33 -11.59
CA PHE A 155 -9.42 -0.16 -10.54
C PHE A 155 -8.46 0.91 -10.02
N GLY A 156 -7.86 1.69 -10.92
CA GLY A 156 -6.94 2.75 -10.52
C GLY A 156 -7.59 3.79 -9.61
N LEU A 157 -8.83 4.18 -9.92
CA LEU A 157 -9.59 5.13 -9.12
C LEU A 157 -10.01 4.55 -7.77
N VAL A 158 -10.60 3.35 -7.72
CA VAL A 158 -11.06 2.76 -6.44
C VAL A 158 -9.91 2.38 -5.52
N PHE A 159 -8.71 2.12 -6.05
CA PHE A 159 -7.49 1.95 -5.27
C PHE A 159 -6.82 3.26 -4.85
N GLY A 160 -7.45 4.41 -5.13
CA GLY A 160 -7.06 5.72 -4.62
C GLY A 160 -5.84 6.34 -5.31
N TYR A 161 -5.54 5.94 -6.55
CA TYR A 161 -4.47 6.59 -7.31
C TYR A 161 -4.92 7.96 -7.85
N PRO A 162 -4.00 8.93 -7.98
CA PRO A 162 -4.31 10.22 -8.58
C PRO A 162 -4.88 10.05 -9.99
N GLU A 163 -5.93 10.81 -10.31
CA GLU A 163 -6.64 10.67 -11.58
C GLU A 163 -5.69 10.83 -12.78
N TYR A 164 -4.76 11.78 -12.70
CA TYR A 164 -3.76 12.00 -13.76
C TYR A 164 -2.85 10.78 -13.98
N ALA A 165 -2.52 10.04 -12.92
CA ALA A 165 -1.67 8.85 -12.99
C ALA A 165 -2.45 7.66 -13.56
N VAL A 166 -3.74 7.55 -13.20
CA VAL A 166 -4.66 6.58 -13.79
C VAL A 166 -4.79 6.81 -15.31
N GLU A 167 -5.04 8.04 -15.73
CA GLU A 167 -5.16 8.36 -17.16
C GLU A 167 -3.86 8.12 -17.93
N PHE A 168 -2.71 8.48 -17.35
CA PHE A 168 -1.41 8.14 -17.94
C PHE A 168 -1.26 6.62 -18.12
N PHE A 169 -1.58 5.83 -17.09
CA PHE A 169 -1.45 4.37 -17.15
C PHE A 169 -2.34 3.76 -18.23
N VAL A 170 -3.59 4.21 -18.33
CA VAL A 170 -4.54 3.74 -19.35
C VAL A 170 -4.04 4.10 -20.76
N ALA A 171 -3.68 5.36 -20.99
CA ALA A 171 -3.19 5.82 -22.28
C ALA A 171 -1.88 5.13 -22.70
N ALA A 172 -0.97 4.92 -21.76
CA ALA A 172 0.27 4.19 -21.99
C ALA A 172 0.02 2.73 -22.39
N GLY A 173 -0.92 2.06 -21.71
CA GLY A 173 -1.32 0.69 -22.03
C GLY A 173 -2.01 0.56 -23.40
N GLU A 174 -2.85 1.53 -23.76
CA GLU A 174 -3.47 1.59 -25.10
C GLU A 174 -2.45 1.83 -26.20
N LYS A 175 -1.53 2.79 -26.01
CA LYS A 175 -0.45 3.07 -26.95
C LYS A 175 0.46 1.86 -27.14
N GLN A 176 0.83 1.17 -26.07
CA GLN A 176 1.63 -0.04 -26.15
C GLN A 176 0.87 -1.16 -26.88
N ALA A 177 -0.43 -1.32 -26.62
CA ALA A 177 -1.23 -2.31 -27.34
C ALA A 177 -1.33 -2.00 -28.85
N ALA A 178 -1.45 -0.72 -29.21
CA ALA A 178 -1.55 -0.29 -30.60
C ALA A 178 -0.22 -0.37 -31.37
N THR A 179 0.90 -0.09 -30.70
CA THR A 179 2.21 0.09 -31.37
C THR A 179 3.21 -1.03 -31.08
N GLY A 180 2.95 -1.87 -30.08
CA GLY A 180 3.91 -2.84 -29.54
C GLY A 180 5.08 -2.23 -28.76
N LYS A 181 5.19 -0.89 -28.71
CA LYS A 181 6.31 -0.19 -28.06
C LYS A 181 5.99 0.07 -26.59
N PHE A 182 6.92 -0.30 -25.72
CA PHE A 182 6.84 -0.01 -24.30
C PHE A 182 6.89 1.51 -24.07
N VAL A 183 6.00 2.02 -23.22
CA VAL A 183 5.99 3.41 -22.79
C VAL A 183 6.76 3.51 -21.48
N GLU A 184 7.88 4.22 -21.50
CA GLU A 184 8.70 4.44 -20.31
C GLU A 184 7.93 5.22 -19.24
N ARG A 185 8.20 4.88 -17.98
CA ARG A 185 7.50 5.40 -16.81
C ARG A 185 8.39 5.37 -15.58
N ASP A 186 8.15 6.31 -14.68
CA ASP A 186 8.67 6.29 -13.33
C ASP A 186 7.56 5.84 -12.36
N PHE A 187 7.92 5.60 -11.09
CA PHE A 187 6.99 5.12 -10.08
C PHE A 187 7.06 5.97 -8.81
N VAL A 188 5.90 6.43 -8.36
CA VAL A 188 5.76 7.04 -7.04
C VAL A 188 5.41 5.93 -6.05
N ASN A 189 6.24 5.76 -5.02
CA ASN A 189 6.04 4.77 -3.97
C ASN A 189 5.65 5.47 -2.67
N LEU A 190 4.60 4.97 -2.03
CA LEU A 190 4.18 5.37 -0.70
C LEU A 190 4.45 4.19 0.24
N PRO A 191 5.13 4.42 1.39
CA PRO A 191 5.61 3.34 2.23
C PRO A 191 4.45 2.58 2.89
N THR A 192 4.64 1.31 3.20
CA THR A 192 3.83 0.55 4.14
C THR A 192 4.75 -0.07 5.20
N PHE A 193 4.20 -0.76 6.20
CA PHE A 193 5.06 -1.36 7.22
C PHE A 193 5.88 -2.51 6.66
N VAL A 194 5.27 -3.38 5.84
CA VAL A 194 5.98 -4.51 5.23
C VAL A 194 7.00 -4.14 4.15
N SER A 195 6.94 -2.92 3.59
CA SER A 195 7.82 -2.51 2.48
C SER A 195 7.74 -1.00 2.25
N ASP A 196 8.87 -0.37 1.95
CA ASP A 196 8.93 1.03 1.50
C ASP A 196 8.55 1.20 0.01
N ARG A 197 8.44 0.10 -0.73
CA ARG A 197 8.16 0.08 -2.18
C ARG A 197 7.16 -1.00 -2.60
N GLY A 198 6.51 -0.78 -3.74
CA GLY A 198 5.77 -1.83 -4.47
C GLY A 198 4.46 -2.28 -3.83
N ARG A 199 3.95 -1.57 -2.82
CA ARG A 199 2.62 -1.82 -2.22
C ARG A 199 1.64 -0.74 -2.65
N PHE A 200 1.77 0.46 -2.10
CA PHE A 200 1.04 1.62 -2.58
C PHE A 200 1.90 2.36 -3.61
N VAL A 201 1.73 1.99 -4.88
CA VAL A 201 2.56 2.47 -5.99
C VAL A 201 1.72 2.80 -7.22
N TYR A 202 2.05 3.88 -7.90
CA TYR A 202 1.45 4.22 -9.18
C TYR A 202 2.49 4.70 -10.19
N ALA A 203 2.20 4.45 -11.46
CA ALA A 203 3.06 4.83 -12.57
C ALA A 203 2.78 6.27 -13.01
N VAL A 204 3.85 6.98 -13.33
CA VAL A 204 3.84 8.36 -13.84
C VAL A 204 4.73 8.47 -15.08
N PRO A 205 4.57 9.50 -15.93
CA PRO A 205 5.43 9.70 -17.08
C PRO A 205 6.92 9.70 -16.71
N LYS A 206 7.78 9.26 -17.62
CA LYS A 206 9.22 9.38 -17.42
C LYS A 206 9.62 10.84 -17.21
N GLY A 207 10.43 11.11 -16.18
CA GLY A 207 10.83 12.47 -15.82
C GLY A 207 9.72 13.28 -15.13
N HIS A 208 8.73 12.61 -14.55
CA HIS A 208 7.62 13.26 -13.85
C HIS A 208 8.09 14.25 -12.80
N ILE A 209 7.50 15.45 -12.83
CA ILE A 209 7.65 16.47 -11.80
C ILE A 209 6.47 16.35 -10.86
N GLU A 210 6.78 16.26 -9.57
CA GLU A 210 5.80 16.06 -8.50
C GLU A 210 4.65 17.09 -8.54
N ARG A 211 3.43 16.58 -8.52
CA ARG A 211 2.19 17.38 -8.54
C ARG A 211 1.63 17.59 -7.14
N ALA A 212 0.58 18.42 -7.04
CA ALA A 212 -0.07 18.72 -5.77
C ALA A 212 -0.69 17.48 -5.13
N GLU A 213 -1.28 16.60 -5.95
CA GLU A 213 -1.88 15.34 -5.55
C GLU A 213 -0.85 14.36 -4.98
N ASP A 214 0.36 14.34 -5.56
CA ASP A 214 1.46 13.51 -5.07
C ASP A 214 1.93 13.99 -3.71
N ARG A 215 2.11 15.32 -3.56
CA ARG A 215 2.48 15.94 -2.29
C ARG A 215 1.44 15.65 -1.21
N TYR A 216 0.17 15.79 -1.55
CA TYR A 216 -0.94 15.49 -0.65
C TYR A 216 -0.93 14.02 -0.21
N LEU A 217 -0.82 13.08 -1.14
CA LEU A 217 -0.75 11.65 -0.77
C LEU A 217 0.49 11.35 0.07
N LYS A 218 1.65 11.90 -0.28
CA LYS A 218 2.87 11.73 0.52
C LYS A 218 2.73 12.27 1.93
N SER A 219 2.15 13.47 2.11
CA SER A 219 1.98 14.05 3.44
C SER A 219 0.99 13.26 4.29
N MET A 220 -0.17 12.91 3.74
CA MET A 220 -1.21 12.17 4.45
C MET A 220 -0.75 10.76 4.82
N THR A 221 -0.11 10.04 3.90
CA THR A 221 0.41 8.70 4.18
C THR A 221 1.53 8.73 5.21
N ALA A 222 2.43 9.72 5.17
CA ALA A 222 3.50 9.85 6.17
C ALA A 222 2.95 10.05 7.58
N GLU A 223 1.95 10.91 7.77
CA GLU A 223 1.31 11.14 9.06
C GLU A 223 0.65 9.86 9.61
N ILE A 224 -0.16 9.20 8.78
CA ILE A 224 -0.83 7.94 9.12
C ILE A 224 0.21 6.88 9.49
N PHE A 225 1.28 6.77 8.72
CA PHE A 225 2.31 5.74 8.91
C PHE A 225 3.11 5.96 10.20
N ILE A 226 3.47 7.20 10.53
CA ILE A 226 4.15 7.53 11.79
C ILE A 226 3.30 7.12 12.98
N ARG A 227 2.01 7.49 12.98
CA ARG A 227 1.08 7.12 14.06
C ARG A 227 0.92 5.61 14.15
N TYR A 228 0.79 4.94 13.01
CA TYR A 228 0.65 3.48 12.96
C TYR A 228 1.85 2.78 13.59
N ARG A 229 3.07 3.18 13.24
CA ARG A 229 4.29 2.59 13.82
C ARG A 229 4.33 2.69 15.34
N ALA A 230 3.97 3.86 15.89
CA ALA A 230 3.95 4.06 17.34
C ALA A 230 2.95 3.11 18.02
N TRP A 231 1.74 2.99 17.46
CA TRP A 231 0.68 2.15 18.01
C TRP A 231 1.00 0.66 17.86
N ARG A 232 1.54 0.27 16.70
CA ARG A 232 1.96 -1.11 16.46
C ARG A 232 2.95 -1.59 17.53
N THR A 233 3.92 -0.76 17.90
CA THR A 233 4.88 -1.09 18.97
C THR A 233 4.20 -1.30 20.32
N VAL A 234 3.23 -0.45 20.68
CA VAL A 234 2.48 -0.62 21.94
C VAL A 234 1.71 -1.95 21.95
N TYR A 235 0.91 -2.21 20.92
CA TYR A 235 -0.03 -3.34 20.93
C TYR A 235 0.62 -4.69 20.61
N LEU A 236 1.64 -4.73 19.75
CA LEU A 236 2.22 -5.99 19.28
C LEU A 236 3.53 -6.35 19.98
N ASP A 237 4.37 -5.35 20.26
CA ASP A 237 5.72 -5.60 20.78
C ASP A 237 5.74 -5.50 22.32
N ASN A 238 5.12 -4.46 22.89
CA ASN A 238 5.14 -4.19 24.33
C ASN A 238 4.06 -4.96 25.09
N GLU A 239 2.79 -4.68 24.81
CA GLU A 239 1.65 -5.21 25.56
C GLU A 239 1.16 -6.56 25.01
N LYS A 240 1.52 -6.90 23.76
CA LYS A 240 1.16 -8.15 23.08
C LYS A 240 -0.35 -8.44 23.08
N LEU A 241 -1.17 -7.40 22.95
CA LEU A 241 -2.63 -7.46 22.93
C LEU A 241 -3.19 -8.04 21.62
N GLY A 242 -2.39 -8.09 20.56
CA GLY A 242 -2.79 -8.63 19.26
C GLY A 242 -3.31 -7.57 18.29
N ALA A 243 -3.45 -7.98 17.03
CA ALA A 243 -3.73 -7.05 15.93
C ALA A 243 -5.20 -6.64 15.84
N VAL A 244 -6.14 -7.47 16.29
CA VAL A 244 -7.55 -7.09 16.42
C VAL A 244 -7.73 -6.01 17.48
N ALA A 245 -6.99 -6.09 18.60
CA ALA A 245 -7.01 -5.05 19.64
C ALA A 245 -6.46 -3.73 19.11
N LEU A 246 -5.36 -3.78 18.36
CA LEU A 246 -4.81 -2.62 17.66
C LEU A 246 -5.81 -2.03 16.66
N LEU A 247 -6.41 -2.85 15.80
CA LEU A 247 -7.40 -2.41 14.81
C LEU A 247 -8.61 -1.74 15.48
N ARG A 248 -9.16 -2.35 16.53
CA ARG A 248 -10.27 -1.78 17.30
C ARG A 248 -9.93 -0.39 17.83
N SER A 249 -8.75 -0.28 18.45
CA SER A 249 -8.29 0.98 19.04
C SER A 249 -7.99 2.02 17.95
N TRP A 250 -7.51 1.58 16.79
CA TRP A 250 -7.25 2.45 15.65
C TRP A 250 -8.53 3.08 15.07
N LEU A 251 -9.61 2.29 14.99
CA LEU A 251 -10.91 2.71 14.46
C LEU A 251 -11.77 3.46 15.49
N THR A 252 -11.54 3.20 16.78
CA THR A 252 -12.23 3.87 17.88
C THR A 252 -11.18 4.32 18.89
N PRO A 253 -10.36 5.35 18.55
CA PRO A 253 -9.32 5.81 19.44
C PRO A 253 -9.97 6.27 20.75
N PRO A 254 -9.55 5.74 21.91
CA PRO A 254 -10.07 6.24 23.16
C PRO A 254 -9.67 7.71 23.29
N THR A 255 -10.53 8.52 23.89
CA THR A 255 -10.37 9.98 24.00
C THR A 255 -9.02 10.42 24.60
N VAL A 256 -8.38 9.54 25.38
CA VAL A 256 -7.07 9.74 26.02
C VAL A 256 -5.88 9.59 25.06
N TRP A 257 -6.03 8.87 23.94
CA TRP A 257 -4.95 8.55 22.98
C TRP A 257 -4.94 9.41 21.72
N LEU A 258 -5.68 10.52 21.73
CA LEU A 258 -5.68 11.52 20.64
C LEU A 258 -4.33 12.23 20.48
N ARG A 259 -3.40 12.04 21.42
CA ARG A 259 -1.99 12.39 21.22
C ARG A 259 -1.21 11.12 20.92
N PRO A 260 -0.40 11.07 19.84
CA PRO A 260 0.66 10.07 19.80
C PRO A 260 1.45 10.17 21.11
N PRO A 261 1.93 9.05 21.69
CA PRO A 261 2.89 9.16 22.79
C PRO A 261 3.99 10.11 22.30
N GLU A 262 4.29 11.16 23.07
CA GLU A 262 5.39 12.05 22.69
C GLU A 262 6.59 11.16 22.41
N PRO A 263 7.33 11.41 21.30
CA PRO A 263 8.53 10.64 21.04
C PRO A 263 9.36 10.73 22.31
N THR A 264 9.53 9.61 23.02
CA THR A 264 10.43 9.57 24.16
C THR A 264 11.78 9.92 23.59
N VAL A 265 12.18 11.18 23.76
CA VAL A 265 13.55 11.61 23.51
C VAL A 265 14.34 10.83 24.53
N VAL A 266 14.85 9.67 24.12
CA VAL A 266 15.93 9.01 24.83
C VAL A 266 17.07 10.02 24.75
N LEU A 267 17.22 10.83 25.79
CA LEU A 267 18.40 11.64 26.02
C LEU A 267 19.56 10.64 26.04
N LEU A 268 20.21 10.48 24.89
CA LEU A 268 21.52 9.86 24.84
C LEU A 268 22.35 10.60 25.89
N PRO A 269 23.02 9.88 26.82
CA PRO A 269 23.86 10.53 27.80
C PRO A 269 24.83 11.44 27.06
N ALA A 270 24.90 12.70 27.50
CA ALA A 270 25.75 13.71 26.90
C ALA A 270 27.13 13.09 26.66
N ARG A 271 27.60 13.14 25.41
CA ARG A 271 28.98 12.73 25.11
C ARG A 271 29.88 13.50 26.06
N PRO A 272 30.79 12.84 26.80
CA PRO A 272 31.71 13.54 27.67
C PRO A 272 32.45 14.57 26.80
N THR A 273 32.33 15.84 27.20
CA THR A 273 33.08 16.94 26.59
C THR A 273 34.54 16.54 26.49
N PRO A 274 35.19 16.64 25.32
CA PRO A 274 36.62 16.40 25.22
C PRO A 274 37.31 17.36 26.19
N ARG A 275 38.08 16.81 27.14
CA ARG A 275 38.98 17.60 27.98
C ARG A 275 39.89 18.38 27.05
N ILE A 276 39.72 19.69 27.02
CA ILE A 276 40.69 20.61 26.42
C ILE A 276 41.94 20.51 27.28
N VAL A 277 42.91 19.72 26.81
CA VAL A 277 44.27 19.72 27.35
C VAL A 277 44.88 21.06 26.95
N ARG A 278 45.16 21.92 27.93
CA ARG A 278 45.90 23.17 27.71
C ARG A 278 47.28 22.85 27.13
N PRO A 279 47.72 23.53 26.06
CA PRO A 279 49.08 23.37 25.55
C PRO A 279 50.06 23.98 26.55
N SER A 280 50.96 23.16 27.07
CA SER A 280 52.18 23.59 27.75
C SER A 280 53.14 24.22 26.74
N ARG A 281 53.79 25.31 27.17
CA ARG A 281 54.66 26.17 26.36
C ARG A 281 55.90 25.42 25.83
N LEU A 282 56.13 25.62 24.53
CA LEU A 282 57.40 25.78 23.81
C LEU A 282 58.71 25.39 24.51
N SER A 283 59.46 24.48 23.89
CA SER A 283 60.91 24.67 23.67
C SER A 283 61.26 24.37 22.21
N SER A 284 62.05 25.28 21.65
CA SER A 284 62.62 25.37 20.31
C SER A 284 63.49 24.17 19.89
N GLY A 285 63.51 23.87 18.59
CA GLY A 285 64.54 23.03 17.97
C GLY A 285 64.21 22.62 16.51
N ASP A 286 64.70 23.43 15.58
CA ASP A 286 65.17 23.14 14.20
C ASP A 286 64.34 22.36 13.15
N ALA A 287 64.27 22.98 11.97
CA ALA A 287 63.72 22.53 10.68
C ALA A 287 64.66 21.49 9.98
N PRO A 288 64.32 20.78 8.87
CA PRO A 288 63.67 21.30 7.63
C PRO A 288 62.57 20.39 7.00
N GLY A 289 61.77 20.97 6.07
CA GLY A 289 60.64 20.32 5.35
C GLY A 289 61.06 19.40 4.18
N PRO A 290 60.30 19.28 3.07
CA PRO A 290 58.85 19.45 2.81
C PRO A 290 58.20 18.17 2.21
N ARG A 291 56.86 18.09 2.05
CA ARG A 291 56.15 17.50 0.87
C ARG A 291 54.61 17.41 1.01
N ILE A 292 53.96 18.24 0.19
CA ILE A 292 52.69 18.10 -0.56
C ILE A 292 52.06 16.67 -0.59
N ARG A 293 50.73 16.57 -0.37
CA ARG A 293 49.74 16.00 -1.32
C ARG A 293 48.28 16.12 -0.87
N CYS A 294 47.50 16.87 -1.66
CA CYS A 294 46.06 16.73 -1.84
C CYS A 294 45.70 15.41 -2.55
N ARG A 295 44.54 14.84 -2.19
CA ARG A 295 43.60 14.00 -2.97
C ARG A 295 42.30 14.00 -2.14
N LEU A 296 41.12 14.51 -2.55
CA LEU A 296 40.34 14.40 -3.78
C LEU A 296 40.13 12.95 -4.23
N LEU A 297 38.90 12.46 -4.03
CA LEU A 297 38.09 11.52 -4.84
C LEU A 297 36.86 11.14 -3.98
N CYS A 298 35.64 11.63 -4.27
CA CYS A 298 34.71 11.10 -5.27
C CYS A 298 34.56 9.57 -5.21
N ARG A 299 33.42 9.10 -4.69
CA ARG A 299 32.33 8.51 -5.48
C ARG A 299 31.04 8.56 -4.68
#